data_AF-A0A9W2UUB8-F1
#
_entry.id   AF-A0A9W2UUB8-F1
#
_cell.length_a   1.000
_cell.length_b   1.000
_cell.length_c   1.000
_cell.angle_alpha   90.00
_cell.angle_beta   90.00
_cell.angle_gamma   90.00
#
_symmetry.space_group_name_H-M   'P 1'
#
loop_
_entity.id
_entity.type
_entity.pdbx_description
1 polymer ?
#
loop_
_entity_poly.entity_id
_entity_poly.type
_entity_poly.pdbx_seq_one_letter_code
_entity_poly.pdbx_strand_id
1 'polypeptide(L)'
;MSAAVPELKQISRVEAMRLGPGWSHSCHAMLYAANPGQLFGRIPMRFSVLVLGLVRVPLYTQKDRVGGFPNFLSNAFTSTAKYQLLFALKVLNMMPEEKLAEALAAATEKQKKALEKLLPSSS
;
A
#
# COMPACT_ATOMS: atom_id res chain seq x y z
N MET A 1 -19.96 -0.05 7.45
CA MET A 1 -19.54 0.80 6.32
C MET A 1 -18.26 0.20 5.75
N SER A 2 -18.29 -0.27 4.50
CA SER A 2 -17.10 -0.84 3.86
C SER A 2 -16.07 0.28 3.67
N ALA A 3 -14.86 0.13 4.20
CA ALA A 3 -13.79 1.08 3.93
C ALA A 3 -13.44 0.95 2.44
N ALA A 4 -13.61 2.00 1.64
CA ALA A 4 -13.14 2.01 0.26
C ALA A 4 -11.64 2.33 0.22
N VAL A 5 -10.92 1.78 -0.76
CA VAL A 5 -9.55 2.20 -1.02
C VAL A 5 -9.60 3.66 -1.52
N PRO A 6 -8.92 4.61 -0.87
CA PRO A 6 -8.96 6.00 -1.28
C PRO A 6 -8.31 6.18 -2.66
N GLU A 7 -9.00 6.89 -3.56
CA GLU A 7 -8.56 7.14 -4.92
C GLU A 7 -8.12 8.61 -5.10
N LEU A 8 -6.98 8.81 -5.77
CA LEU A 8 -6.51 10.14 -6.17
C LEU A 8 -7.15 10.52 -7.51
N LYS A 9 -7.26 11.83 -7.78
CA LYS A 9 -7.72 12.33 -9.08
C LYS A 9 -6.83 11.78 -10.19
N GLN A 10 -7.42 10.97 -11.06
CA GLN A 10 -6.75 10.44 -12.23
C GLN A 10 -6.79 11.46 -13.38
N ILE A 11 -5.74 11.44 -14.19
CA ILE A 11 -5.61 12.21 -15.42
C ILE A 11 -5.05 11.26 -16.48
N SER A 12 -5.53 11.36 -17.72
CA SER A 12 -4.97 10.55 -18.78
C SER A 12 -3.54 10.98 -19.11
N ARG A 13 -2.73 10.06 -19.67
CA ARG A 13 -1.37 10.39 -20.11
C ARG A 13 -1.37 11.55 -21.11
N VAL A 14 -2.33 11.58 -22.04
CA VAL A 14 -2.40 12.61 -23.09
C VAL A 14 -2.69 13.98 -22.48
N GLU A 15 -3.62 14.05 -21.52
CA GLU A 15 -3.92 15.30 -20.81
C GLU A 15 -2.75 15.75 -19.93
N ALA A 16 -2.08 14.82 -19.24
CA ALA A 16 -0.90 15.15 -18.43
C ALA A 16 0.23 15.73 -19.28
N MET A 17 0.45 15.21 -20.49
CA MET A 17 1.47 15.73 -21.42
C MET A 17 1.14 17.12 -21.98
N ARG A 18 -0.10 17.60 -21.82
CA ARG A 18 -0.53 18.96 -22.23
C ARG A 18 -0.40 19.99 -21.10
N LEU A 19 0.01 19.58 -19.90
CA LEU A 19 0.22 20.50 -18.79
C LEU A 19 1.37 21.48 -19.11
N GLY A 20 1.21 22.73 -18.69
CA GLY A 20 2.21 23.78 -18.92
C GLY A 20 3.46 23.64 -18.03
N PRO A 21 4.48 24.49 -18.22
CA PRO A 21 5.78 24.41 -17.51
C PRO A 21 5.72 24.52 -15.98
N GLY A 22 4.59 24.95 -15.41
CA GLY A 22 4.37 24.99 -13.96
C GLY A 22 4.13 23.62 -13.31
N TRP A 23 4.18 22.53 -14.08
CA TRP A 23 3.96 21.17 -13.60
C TRP A 23 5.23 20.33 -13.67
N SER A 24 5.55 19.65 -12.57
CA SER A 24 6.62 18.65 -12.51
C SER A 24 6.06 17.25 -12.72
N HIS A 25 6.77 16.44 -13.52
CA HIS A 25 6.41 15.06 -13.78
C HIS A 25 7.34 14.11 -13.03
N SER A 26 6.77 13.12 -12.33
CA SER A 26 7.52 12.06 -11.66
C SER A 26 7.02 10.70 -12.12
N CYS A 27 7.95 9.84 -12.55
CA CYS A 27 7.67 8.50 -13.07
C CYS A 27 8.23 7.44 -12.13
N HIS A 28 7.42 6.43 -11.84
CA HIS A 28 7.79 5.32 -10.95
C HIS A 28 7.48 4.00 -11.64
N ALA A 29 8.23 2.96 -11.30
CA ALA A 29 7.99 1.60 -11.80
C ALA A 29 7.76 0.65 -10.62
N MET A 30 6.75 -0.22 -10.75
CA MET A 30 6.50 -1.31 -9.82
C MET A 30 6.97 -2.62 -10.45
N LEU A 31 8.08 -3.17 -9.96
CA LEU A 31 8.56 -4.48 -10.40
C LEU A 31 7.95 -5.56 -9.50
N TYR A 32 7.35 -6.58 -10.10
CA TYR A 32 6.75 -7.68 -9.36
C TYR A 32 6.93 -9.04 -10.04
N ALA A 33 6.86 -10.11 -9.25
CA ALA A 33 6.86 -11.48 -9.72
C ALA A 33 5.95 -12.35 -8.87
N ALA A 34 5.35 -13.39 -9.47
CA ALA A 34 4.67 -14.44 -8.72
C ALA A 34 5.66 -15.13 -7.77
N ASN A 35 5.21 -15.42 -6.54
CA ASN A 35 6.04 -16.05 -5.52
C ASN A 35 5.27 -17.25 -4.92
N PRO A 36 5.62 -18.49 -5.32
CA PRO A 36 4.98 -19.70 -4.80
C PRO A 36 5.44 -20.05 -3.37
N GLY A 37 6.41 -19.31 -2.83
CA GLY A 37 6.97 -19.53 -1.50
C GLY A 37 5.94 -19.35 -0.38
N GLN A 38 6.20 -20.06 0.72
CA GLN A 38 5.41 -20.01 1.93
C GLN A 38 6.26 -19.50 3.09
N LEU A 39 5.82 -18.41 3.73
CA LEU A 39 6.42 -17.96 4.97
C LEU A 39 6.09 -18.96 6.09
N PHE A 40 7.13 -19.44 6.77
CA PHE A 40 7.06 -20.49 7.80
C PHE A 40 6.35 -21.78 7.34
N GLY A 41 6.36 -22.06 6.03
CA GLY A 41 5.71 -23.25 5.44
C GLY A 41 4.17 -23.25 5.54
N ARG A 42 3.54 -22.11 5.84
CA ARG A 42 2.07 -22.04 6.05
C ARG A 42 1.39 -20.82 5.43
N ILE A 43 2.09 -19.69 5.27
CA ILE A 43 1.49 -18.45 4.79
C ILE A 43 1.97 -18.17 3.35
N PRO A 44 1.09 -18.22 2.34
CA PRO A 44 1.49 -18.04 0.95
C PRO A 44 1.90 -16.58 0.67
N MET A 45 3.06 -16.39 0.03
CA MET A 45 3.59 -15.05 -0.29
C MET A 45 2.87 -14.40 -1.48
N ARG A 46 2.33 -15.22 -2.41
CA ARG A 46 1.59 -14.84 -3.63
C ARG A 46 2.40 -14.05 -4.65
N PHE A 47 2.83 -12.84 -4.31
CA PHE A 47 3.67 -12.01 -5.17
C PHE A 47 4.75 -11.30 -4.36
N SER A 48 5.85 -10.97 -5.03
CA SER A 48 6.90 -10.10 -4.50
C SER A 48 6.89 -8.80 -5.29
N VAL A 49 6.75 -7.66 -4.62
CA VAL A 49 6.73 -6.31 -5.21
C VAL A 49 7.90 -5.50 -4.65
N LEU A 50 8.57 -4.68 -5.46
CA LEU A 50 9.75 -3.87 -5.07
C LEU A 50 9.50 -2.37 -5.29
N VAL A 51 9.95 -1.52 -4.36
CA VAL A 51 9.87 -0.04 -4.42
C VAL A 51 11.20 0.58 -3.95
N LEU A 52 11.67 1.65 -4.63
CA LEU A 52 12.96 2.38 -4.49
C LEU A 52 13.71 2.18 -3.14
N GLY A 53 14.68 1.25 -3.16
CA GLY A 53 15.35 0.67 -1.97
C GLY A 53 14.78 -0.72 -1.71
N LEU A 54 15.38 -1.77 -2.28
CA LEU A 54 14.75 -3.07 -2.56
C LEU A 54 14.15 -3.78 -1.33
N VAL A 55 12.95 -3.40 -0.93
CA VAL A 55 12.12 -4.10 0.07
C VAL A 55 11.00 -4.82 -0.65
N ARG A 56 10.89 -6.14 -0.42
CA ARG A 56 9.76 -6.92 -0.90
C ARG A 56 8.51 -6.56 -0.09
N VAL A 57 7.42 -6.17 -0.77
CA VAL A 57 6.14 -5.93 -0.13
C VAL A 57 5.53 -7.26 0.33
N PRO A 58 5.27 -7.47 1.63
CA PRO A 58 4.61 -8.68 2.11
C PRO A 58 3.10 -8.59 1.85
N LEU A 59 2.58 -9.21 0.79
CA LEU A 59 1.15 -9.17 0.46
C LEU A 59 0.28 -10.14 1.28
N TYR A 60 0.88 -10.89 2.19
CA TYR A 60 0.14 -11.73 3.13
C TYR A 60 -0.31 -10.91 4.34
N THR A 61 -1.38 -11.37 5.00
CA THR A 61 -1.78 -10.90 6.33
C THR A 61 -1.71 -12.07 7.30
N GLN A 62 -1.03 -11.87 8.43
CA GLN A 62 -0.91 -12.89 9.48
C GLN A 62 -2.20 -13.05 10.28
N LYS A 63 -2.29 -14.09 11.12
CA LYS A 63 -3.49 -14.40 11.92
C LYS A 63 -3.86 -13.29 12.92
N ASP A 64 -2.89 -12.47 13.32
CA ASP A 64 -3.08 -11.29 14.18
C ASP A 64 -3.76 -10.11 13.47
N ARG A 65 -4.06 -10.24 12.17
CA ARG A 65 -4.65 -9.22 11.28
C ARG A 65 -3.80 -7.96 11.06
N VAL A 66 -2.59 -7.89 11.61
CA VAL A 66 -1.71 -6.71 11.49
C VAL A 66 -0.35 -7.06 10.87
N GLY A 67 0.14 -8.28 11.08
CA GLY A 67 1.41 -8.76 10.54
C GLY A 67 1.40 -8.89 9.02
N GLY A 68 2.50 -8.50 8.37
CA GLY A 68 2.63 -8.50 6.90
C GLY A 68 2.15 -7.19 6.28
N PHE A 69 1.20 -7.28 5.35
CA PHE A 69 0.75 -6.16 4.52
C PHE A 69 0.25 -4.94 5.31
N PRO A 70 -0.58 -5.09 6.36
CA PRO A 70 -1.05 -3.93 7.14
C PRO A 70 0.11 -3.20 7.83
N ASN A 71 1.04 -3.95 8.44
CA ASN A 71 2.26 -3.37 9.01
C ASN A 71 3.11 -2.65 7.96
N PHE A 72 3.24 -3.23 6.77
CA PHE A 72 3.95 -2.57 5.68
C PHE A 72 3.28 -1.24 5.28
N LEU A 73 1.95 -1.20 5.16
CA LEU A 73 1.19 0.02 4.86
C LEU A 73 1.23 1.07 5.99
N SER A 74 1.65 0.69 7.20
CA SER A 74 1.83 1.61 8.33
C SER A 74 3.16 2.39 8.31
N ASN A 75 4.07 2.05 7.38
CA ASN A 75 5.30 2.82 7.17
C ASN A 75 5.02 4.19 6.54
N ALA A 76 6.03 5.07 6.56
CA ALA A 76 6.02 6.30 5.79
C ALA A 76 6.25 5.99 4.30
N PHE A 77 5.38 6.51 3.45
CA PHE A 77 5.52 6.44 1.99
C PHE A 77 5.73 7.83 1.43
N THR A 78 6.55 7.93 0.40
CA THR A 78 6.74 9.19 -0.31
C THR A 78 5.47 9.55 -1.08
N SER A 79 4.82 10.64 -0.70
CA SER A 79 3.72 11.27 -1.47
C SER A 79 2.70 10.24 -1.99
N THR A 80 2.59 10.07 -3.31
CA THR A 80 1.61 9.22 -3.98
C THR A 80 1.96 7.73 -4.00
N ALA A 81 3.14 7.31 -3.52
CA ALA A 81 3.63 5.94 -3.67
C ALA A 81 2.71 4.89 -3.02
N LYS A 82 2.11 5.21 -1.86
CA LYS A 82 1.14 4.31 -1.20
C LYS A 82 -0.10 4.07 -2.07
N TYR A 83 -0.64 5.13 -2.66
CA TYR A 83 -1.81 5.06 -3.53
C TYR A 83 -1.49 4.34 -4.83
N GLN A 84 -0.31 4.60 -5.42
CA GLN A 84 0.16 3.91 -6.61
C GLN A 84 0.28 2.40 -6.39
N LEU A 85 0.81 1.98 -5.23
CA LEU A 85 0.88 0.57 -4.85
C LEU A 85 -0.51 -0.07 -4.76
N LEU A 86 -1.43 0.55 -4.01
CA LEU A 86 -2.79 0.01 -3.83
C LEU A 86 -3.56 -0.05 -5.16
N PHE A 87 -3.44 1.01 -5.97
CA PHE A 87 -4.04 1.06 -7.30
C PHE A 87 -3.51 -0.05 -8.22
N ALA A 88 -2.18 -0.23 -8.27
CA ALA A 88 -1.56 -1.26 -9.09
C ALA A 88 -2.00 -2.68 -8.67
N LEU A 89 -2.05 -2.97 -7.37
CA LEU A 89 -2.50 -4.27 -6.86
C LEU A 89 -3.96 -4.58 -7.23
N LYS A 90 -4.83 -3.55 -7.25
CA LYS A 90 -6.23 -3.64 -7.68
C LYS A 90 -6.33 -3.92 -9.18
N VAL A 91 -5.76 -3.05 -10.02
CA VAL A 91 -5.93 -3.15 -11.49
C VAL A 91 -5.20 -4.33 -12.12
N LEU A 92 -4.11 -4.80 -11.49
CA LEU A 92 -3.40 -6.02 -11.91
C LEU A 92 -4.03 -7.30 -11.36
N ASN A 93 -5.17 -7.21 -10.66
CA ASN A 93 -5.88 -8.34 -10.05
C ASN A 93 -4.99 -9.18 -9.12
N MET A 94 -4.00 -8.56 -8.47
CA MET A 94 -3.08 -9.24 -7.55
C MET A 94 -3.70 -9.38 -6.15
N MET A 95 -4.61 -8.48 -5.78
CA MET A 95 -5.34 -8.52 -4.52
C MET A 95 -6.77 -7.95 -4.70
N PRO A 96 -7.80 -8.60 -4.11
CA PRO A 96 -9.16 -8.06 -4.12
C PRO A 96 -9.25 -6.71 -3.40
N GLU A 97 -10.15 -5.86 -3.86
CA GLU A 97 -10.36 -4.52 -3.30
C GLU A 97 -10.75 -4.56 -1.81
N GLU A 98 -11.55 -5.55 -1.41
CA GLU A 98 -11.97 -5.74 -0.02
C GLU A 98 -10.78 -6.02 0.89
N LYS A 99 -9.78 -6.77 0.38
CA LYS A 99 -8.57 -7.10 1.12
C LYS A 99 -7.58 -5.94 1.20
N LEU A 100 -7.51 -5.13 0.15
CA LEU A 100 -6.75 -3.88 0.16
C LEU A 100 -7.34 -2.90 1.19
N ALA A 101 -8.66 -2.75 1.20
CA ALA A 101 -9.41 -1.95 2.17
C ALA A 101 -9.20 -2.42 3.62
N GLU A 102 -9.33 -3.73 3.87
CA GLU A 102 -9.12 -4.33 5.19
C GLU A 102 -7.71 -4.05 5.72
N ALA A 103 -6.68 -4.26 4.87
CA ALA A 103 -5.30 -4.02 5.24
C ALA A 103 -5.00 -2.54 5.50
N LEU A 104 -5.58 -1.65 4.70
CA LEU A 104 -5.43 -0.20 4.89
C LEU A 104 -6.10 0.27 6.19
N ALA A 105 -7.30 -0.21 6.49
CA ALA A 105 -8.00 0.10 7.73
C ALA A 105 -7.20 -0.35 8.95
N ALA A 106 -6.68 -1.58 8.93
CA ALA A 106 -5.82 -2.10 9.99
C ALA A 106 -4.52 -1.30 10.15
N ALA A 107 -3.92 -0.85 9.04
CA ALA A 107 -2.73 0.01 9.08
C ALA A 107 -3.00 1.38 9.73
N THR A 108 -4.12 2.02 9.38
CA THR A 108 -4.53 3.32 9.92
C THR A 108 -4.85 3.23 11.41
N GLU A 109 -5.59 2.20 11.83
CA GLU A 109 -5.90 1.95 13.24
C GLU A 109 -4.63 1.72 14.07
N LYS A 110 -3.65 0.99 13.52
CA LYS A 110 -2.35 0.79 14.18
C LYS A 110 -1.61 2.12 14.36
N GLN A 111 -1.55 2.96 13.32
CA GLN A 111 -0.88 4.26 13.39
C GLN A 111 -1.56 5.16 14.43
N LYS A 112 -2.90 5.20 14.45
CA LYS A 112 -3.68 5.94 15.43
C LYS A 112 -3.38 5.50 16.86
N LYS A 113 -3.45 4.19 17.14
CA LYS A 113 -3.13 3.63 18.47
C LYS A 113 -1.69 3.86 18.90
N ALA A 114 -0.74 3.84 17.95
CA ALA A 114 0.65 4.15 18.24
C ALA A 114 0.83 5.61 18.64
N LEU A 115 0.16 6.54 17.93
CA LEU A 115 0.18 7.96 18.23
C LEU A 115 -0.50 8.27 19.58
N GLU A 116 -1.66 7.68 19.86
CA GLU A 116 -2.36 7.85 21.14
C GLU A 116 -1.52 7.42 22.35
N LYS A 117 -0.69 6.38 22.21
CA LYS A 117 0.24 5.95 23.28
C LYS A 117 1.42 6.92 23.49
N LEU A 118 1.79 7.66 22.47
CA LEU A 118 2.91 8.60 22.49
C LEU A 118 2.47 10.00 22.98
N LEU A 119 1.19 10.34 22.82
CA LEU A 119 0.63 11.57 23.33
C LEU A 119 0.42 11.44 24.85
N PRO A 120 0.99 12.33 25.68
CA PRO A 120 0.72 12.31 27.11
C PRO A 120 -0.77 12.53 27.36
N SER A 121 -1.34 11.81 28.32
CA SER A 121 -2.69 12.08 28.80
C SER A 121 -2.75 13.53 29.24
N SER A 122 -3.51 14.36 28.53
CA SER A 122 -3.75 15.75 28.89
C SER A 122 -4.28 15.81 30.32
N SER A 123 -3.40 16.18 31.25
CA SER A 123 -3.68 16.54 32.64
C SER A 123 -4.03 18.02 32.73
#